data_AF-A0A5T1C3S1-F1
#
_entry.id   AF-A0A5T1C3S1-F1
#
_cell.length_a   1.000
_cell.length_b   1.000
_cell.length_c   1.000
_cell.angle_alpha   90.00
_cell.angle_beta   90.00
_cell.angle_gamma   90.00
#
_symmetry.space_group_name_H-M   'P 1'
#
loop_
_entity.id
_entity.type
_entity.pdbx_description
1 polymer ?
#
loop_
_entity_poly.entity_id
_entity_poly.type
_entity_poly.pdbx_seq_one_letter_code
_entity_poly.pdbx_strand_id
1 'polypeptide(L)'
;MRKILLQIFSFSFIFMGIFALVRSLMVKNLTNESENSLMVYMYGLGHDMRTFSAIFLPLFLCGLFSYIGLVFKNRKYNIMGGG
;
A
#
# COMPACT_ATOMS: atom_id res chain seq x y z
N MET A 1 -8.10 13.19 -9.17
CA MET A 1 -6.94 12.30 -8.87
C MET A 1 -6.61 12.18 -7.39
N ARG A 2 -6.49 13.27 -6.60
CA ARG A 2 -6.18 13.17 -5.15
C ARG A 2 -7.12 12.23 -4.38
N LYS A 3 -8.43 12.25 -4.71
CA LYS A 3 -9.44 11.35 -4.12
C LYS A 3 -9.15 9.86 -4.37
N ILE A 4 -8.81 9.49 -5.61
CA ILE A 4 -8.48 8.11 -6.01
C ILE A 4 -7.18 7.64 -5.34
N LEU A 5 -6.16 8.49 -5.32
CA LEU A 5 -4.87 8.16 -4.70
C LEU A 5 -5.02 7.96 -3.18
N LEU A 6 -5.83 8.81 -2.53
CA LEU A 6 -6.16 8.68 -1.11
C LEU A 6 -7.02 7.44 -0.83
N GLN A 7 -7.90 7.06 -1.77
CA GLN A 7 -8.72 5.86 -1.66
C GLN A 7 -7.89 4.57 -1.78
N ILE A 8 -6.91 4.53 -2.71
CA ILE A 8 -5.96 3.41 -2.83
C ILE A 8 -5.09 3.33 -1.57
N PHE A 9 -4.64 4.47 -1.04
CA PHE A 9 -3.85 4.50 0.19
C PHE A 9 -4.65 4.00 1.41
N SER A 10 -5.87 4.50 1.60
CA SER A 10 -6.76 4.04 2.68
C SER A 10 -7.11 2.56 2.56
N PHE A 11 -7.39 2.08 1.35
CA PHE A 11 -7.67 0.66 1.12
C PHE A 11 -6.46 -0.21 1.48
N SER A 12 -5.27 0.19 1.04
CA SER A 12 -4.02 -0.53 1.35
C SER A 12 -3.76 -0.59 2.87
N PHE A 13 -4.02 0.52 3.57
CA PHE A 13 -3.83 0.60 5.02
C PHE A 13 -4.80 -0.31 5.79
N ILE A 14 -6.09 -0.25 5.45
CA ILE A 14 -7.12 -1.11 6.07
C ILE A 14 -6.82 -2.59 5.79
N PHE A 15 -6.44 -2.92 4.56
CA PHE A 15 -6.14 -4.29 4.16
C PHE A 15 -4.92 -4.84 4.92
N MET A 16 -3.85 -4.06 5.06
CA MET A 16 -2.67 -4.42 5.85
C MET A 16 -3.03 -4.65 7.33
N GLY A 17 -3.87 -3.79 7.91
CA GLY A 17 -4.33 -3.92 9.30
C GLY A 17 -5.12 -5.21 9.53
N ILE A 18 -6.07 -5.53 8.64
CA ILE A 18 -6.86 -6.78 8.72
C ILE A 18 -5.94 -8.00 8.58
N PHE A 19 -5.01 -7.96 7.64
CA PHE A 19 -4.09 -9.08 7.41
C PHE A 19 -3.17 -9.33 8.62
N ALA A 20 -2.63 -8.27 9.22
CA ALA A 20 -1.84 -8.35 10.43
C ALA A 20 -2.63 -8.91 11.61
N LEU A 21 -3.90 -8.50 11.78
CA LEU A 21 -4.79 -9.01 12.82
C LEU A 21 -5.11 -10.50 12.64
N VAL A 22 -5.46 -10.93 11.43
CA VAL A 22 -5.72 -12.35 11.12
C VAL A 22 -4.47 -13.19 11.40
N ARG A 23 -3.29 -12.68 11.03
CA ARG A 23 -2.02 -13.38 11.29
C ARG A 23 -1.68 -13.45 12.78
N SER A 24 -1.92 -12.38 13.53
CA SER A 24 -1.73 -12.35 14.98
C SER A 24 -2.65 -13.35 15.69
N LEU A 25 -3.92 -13.44 15.26
CA LEU A 25 -4.87 -14.44 15.76
C LEU A 25 -4.44 -15.87 15.43
N MET A 26 -3.94 -16.12 14.21
CA MET A 26 -3.44 -17.43 13.80
C MET A 26 -2.21 -17.86 14.62
N VAL A 27 -1.23 -16.97 14.78
CA VAL A 27 -0.01 -17.26 15.55
C VAL A 27 -0.32 -17.50 17.04
N LYS A 28 -1.24 -16.72 17.62
CA LYS A 28 -1.71 -16.94 19.00
C LYS A 28 -2.44 -18.27 19.18
N ASN A 29 -3.21 -18.72 18.20
CA ASN A 29 -3.92 -20.01 18.28
C ASN A 29 -2.99 -21.22 18.07
N LEU A 30 -1.93 -21.08 17.27
CA LEU A 30 -1.01 -22.18 16.96
C LEU A 30 0.15 -22.32 17.96
N THR A 31 0.51 -21.26 18.68
CA THR A 31 1.74 -21.26 19.49
C THR A 31 1.44 -21.06 20.96
N ASN A 32 1.33 -22.17 21.70
CA ASN A 32 1.21 -22.19 23.16
C ASN A 32 2.57 -22.06 23.88
N GLU A 33 3.70 -22.15 23.16
CA GLU A 33 5.05 -22.18 23.74
C GLU A 33 5.92 -21.05 23.16
N SER A 34 6.33 -20.12 24.03
CA SER A 34 6.43 -18.69 23.72
C SER A 34 7.80 -18.16 23.26
N GLU A 35 8.68 -18.97 22.69
CA GLU A 35 10.01 -18.47 22.28
C GLU A 35 10.18 -18.27 20.76
N ASN A 36 9.63 -19.15 19.92
CA ASN A 36 9.77 -19.01 18.45
C ASN A 36 8.55 -18.34 17.76
N SER A 37 7.46 -18.11 18.48
CA SER A 37 6.21 -17.52 17.93
C SER A 37 6.41 -16.12 17.34
N LEU A 38 7.24 -15.31 18.00
CA LEU A 38 7.48 -13.92 17.64
C LEU A 38 8.34 -13.82 16.37
N MET A 39 9.36 -14.68 16.23
CA MET A 39 10.20 -14.72 15.03
C MET A 39 9.41 -15.16 13.80
N VAL A 40 8.57 -16.19 13.93
CA VAL A 40 7.69 -16.66 12.84
C VAL A 40 6.67 -15.58 12.46
N TYR A 41 6.14 -14.85 13.44
CA TYR A 41 5.25 -13.72 13.18
C TYR A 41 5.95 -12.59 12.42
N MET A 42 7.14 -12.16 12.87
CA MET A 42 7.91 -11.09 12.21
C MET A 42 8.35 -11.48 10.80
N TYR A 43 8.81 -12.72 10.60
CA TYR A 43 9.22 -13.21 9.29
C TYR A 43 8.04 -13.27 8.33
N GLY A 44 6.89 -13.76 8.81
CA GLY A 44 5.64 -13.77 8.07
C GLY A 44 5.17 -12.37 7.71
N LEU A 45 5.16 -11.46 8.67
CA LEU A 45 4.75 -10.07 8.48
C LEU A 45 5.66 -9.34 7.49
N GLY A 46 6.97 -9.59 7.53
CA GLY A 46 7.93 -9.09 6.54
C GLY A 46 7.65 -9.63 5.12
N HIS A 47 7.29 -10.91 5.01
CA HIS A 47 6.90 -11.51 3.73
C HIS A 47 5.60 -10.89 3.18
N ASP A 48 4.60 -10.65 4.03
CA ASP A 48 3.36 -9.98 3.64
C ASP A 48 3.62 -8.55 3.20
N MET A 49 4.43 -7.81 3.95
CA MET A 49 4.79 -6.43 3.60
C MET A 49 5.47 -6.35 2.23
N ARG A 50 6.35 -7.30 1.92
CA ARG A 50 6.97 -7.40 0.58
C ARG A 50 5.93 -7.71 -0.50
N THR A 51 5.02 -8.64 -0.24
CA THR A 51 3.99 -9.05 -1.19
C THR A 51 2.99 -7.92 -1.46
N PHE A 52 2.53 -7.24 -0.41
CA PHE A 52 1.69 -6.05 -0.53
C PHE A 52 2.41 -4.92 -1.23
N SER A 53 3.68 -4.67 -0.89
CA SER A 53 4.50 -3.69 -1.59
C SER A 53 4.53 -4.00 -3.09
N ALA A 54 4.80 -5.25 -3.49
CA ALA A 54 4.84 -5.64 -4.89
C ALA A 54 3.49 -5.47 -5.63
N ILE A 55 2.35 -5.68 -4.96
CA ILE A 55 1.01 -5.53 -5.55
C ILE A 55 0.59 -4.05 -5.64
N PHE A 56 0.95 -3.24 -4.64
CA PHE A 56 0.56 -1.84 -4.59
C PHE A 56 1.53 -0.92 -5.35
N LEU A 57 2.80 -1.31 -5.53
CA LEU A 57 3.80 -0.52 -6.27
C LEU A 57 3.34 -0.13 -7.69
N PRO A 58 2.80 -1.04 -8.52
CA PRO A 58 2.31 -0.71 -9.86
C PRO A 58 1.12 0.24 -9.82
N LEU A 59 0.23 0.09 -8.83
CA LEU A 59 -0.92 0.98 -8.63
C LEU A 59 -0.47 2.39 -8.22
N PHE A 60 0.50 2.49 -7.31
CA PHE A 60 1.08 3.78 -6.93
C PHE A 60 1.83 4.43 -8.08
N LEU A 61 2.62 3.67 -8.84
CA LEU A 61 3.32 4.16 -10.03
C LEU A 61 2.32 4.64 -11.08
N CYS A 62 1.27 3.88 -11.38
CA CYS A 62 0.21 4.29 -12.32
C CYS A 62 -0.47 5.59 -11.87
N GLY A 63 -0.82 5.70 -10.58
CA GLY A 63 -1.38 6.91 -10.00
C GLY A 63 -0.43 8.10 -10.09
N LEU A 64 0.86 7.89 -9.82
CA LEU A 64 1.91 8.91 -9.87
C LEU A 64 2.16 9.38 -11.31
N PHE A 65 2.33 8.46 -12.27
CA PHE A 65 2.51 8.78 -13.69
C PHE A 65 1.30 9.52 -14.26
N SER A 66 0.08 9.09 -13.91
CA SER A 66 -1.14 9.80 -14.31
C SER A 66 -1.21 11.21 -13.72
N TYR A 67 -0.82 11.38 -12.44
CA TYR A 67 -0.75 12.70 -11.82
C TYR A 67 0.30 13.61 -12.46
N ILE A 68 1.52 13.11 -12.69
CA ILE A 68 2.59 13.83 -13.36
C ILE A 68 2.17 14.25 -14.77
N GLY A 69 1.61 13.32 -15.56
CA GLY A 69 1.09 13.62 -16.89
C GLY A 69 0.02 14.72 -16.88
N LEU A 70 -0.87 14.71 -15.88
CA LEU A 70 -1.91 15.73 -15.72
C LEU A 70 -1.33 17.09 -15.29
N VAL A 71 -0.30 17.13 -14.44
CA VAL A 71 0.41 18.36 -14.06
C VAL A 71 1.14 18.98 -15.25
N PHE A 72 1.88 18.18 -16.03
CA PHE A 72 2.55 18.65 -17.24
C PHE A 72 1.56 19.13 -18.30
N LYS A 73 0.43 18.42 -18.45
CA LYS A 73 -0.66 18.84 -19.34
C LYS A 73 -1.25 20.18 -18.90
N ASN A 74 -1.56 20.37 -17.61
CA ASN A 74 -2.09 21.65 -17.10
C ASN A 74 -1.10 22.82 -17.23
N ARG A 75 0.22 22.59 -17.07
CA ARG A 75 1.23 23.61 -17.37
C ARG A 75 1.22 24.01 -18.85
N LYS A 76 1.11 23.05 -19.76
CA LYS A 76 1.09 23.32 -21.21
C LYS A 76 -0.13 24.16 -21.63
N TYR A 77 -1.30 23.92 -21.03
CA TYR A 77 -2.49 24.74 -21.29
C TYR A 77 -2.42 26.15 -20.69
N ASN A 78 -1.80 26.35 -19.53
CA ASN A 78 -1.62 27.70 -18.96
C ASN A 78 -0.65 28.57 -19.78
N ILE A 79 0.31 27.97 -20.48
CA ILE A 79 1.26 28.71 -21.33
C ILE A 79 0.62 29.11 -22.68
N MET A 80 -0.43 28.40 -23.11
CA MET A 80 -1.04 28.57 -24.44
C MET A 80 -2.40 29.29 -24.41
N GLY A 81 -2.96 29.51 -23.20
CA GLY A 81 -4.24 30.22 -22.98
C GLY A 81 -4.11 31.66 -22.48
N GLY A 82 -2.92 32.23 -22.52
CA GLY A 82 -2.70 33.67 -22.34
C GLY A 82 -2.78 34.39 -23.68
N GLY A 83 -4.00 34.63 -24.15
CA GLY A 83 -4.32 35.42 -25.34
C GLY A 83 -5.61 36.18 -25.10
#